data_AF-A0A7J8DWJ5-F1
#
_entry.id   AF-A0A7J8DWJ5-F1
#
_cell.length_a   1.000
_cell.length_b   1.000
_cell.length_c   1.000
_cell.angle_alpha   90.00
_cell.angle_beta   90.00
_cell.angle_gamma   90.00
#
_symmetry.space_group_name_H-M   'P 1'
#
loop_
_entity.id
_entity.type
_entity.pdbx_description
1 polymer ?
#
loop_
_entity_poly.entity_id
_entity_poly.type
_entity_poly.pdbx_seq_one_letter_code
_entity_poly.pdbx_strand_id
1 'polypeptide(L)'
;MTEAEGKGGRGLEQFTLASFGDGDRGVSPPPSPFFSAILAAFQPAACDDAEEAWHSHVTQLMGDSDGSCAVYTFHVFSSLFKNIQKRFCFLTCDAASYLGDNLRGIGAKFVSSSQMLTSCSECPTLFVDAETLLSCGLLDKLKFSVLELQEYLDTYNSRKEATLAWLANCKATFAGGSRDGVITCQPGDSEEKGTEIRLGLL
;
A
#
# COMPACT_ATOMS: atom_id res chain seq x y z
N MET A 1 26.55 -64.68 24.51
CA MET A 1 25.80 -65.37 25.58
C MET A 1 24.64 -64.46 25.91
N THR A 2 23.37 -64.74 25.63
CA THR A 2 22.60 -65.88 25.09
C THR A 2 21.19 -65.27 24.91
N GLU A 3 20.59 -65.31 23.71
CA GLU A 3 19.39 -66.10 23.34
C GLU A 3 18.18 -65.90 24.30
N ALA A 4 16.91 -65.95 23.90
CA ALA A 4 16.25 -66.55 22.75
C ALA A 4 14.81 -65.95 22.68
N GLU A 5 14.23 -65.75 21.49
CA GLU A 5 13.22 -66.64 20.86
C GLU A 5 11.88 -66.79 21.63
N GLY A 6 10.71 -66.78 20.99
CA GLY A 6 10.42 -66.77 19.56
C GLY A 6 8.99 -67.23 19.26
N LYS A 7 8.79 -67.54 17.97
CA LYS A 7 7.77 -68.42 17.33
C LYS A 7 6.28 -68.17 17.65
N GLY A 8 5.38 -68.08 16.69
CA GLY A 8 5.37 -68.57 15.31
C GLY A 8 3.98 -69.12 15.01
N GLY A 9 3.55 -69.14 13.74
CA GLY A 9 2.35 -69.87 13.34
C GLY A 9 1.65 -69.29 12.11
N ARG A 10 1.70 -70.02 10.99
CA ARG A 10 1.10 -69.73 9.69
C ARG A 10 -0.32 -70.33 9.60
N GLY A 11 -1.12 -69.82 8.65
CA GLY A 11 -2.34 -70.44 8.12
C GLY A 11 -3.39 -69.37 7.81
N LEU A 12 -3.32 -68.69 6.66
CA LEU A 12 -4.11 -68.99 5.46
C LEU A 12 -5.61 -69.01 5.75
N GLU A 13 -6.30 -67.91 5.41
CA GLU A 13 -7.52 -67.94 4.60
C GLU A 13 -7.50 -66.72 3.68
N GLN A 14 -7.93 -67.00 2.48
CA GLN A 14 -7.74 -66.29 1.23
C GLN A 14 -9.01 -65.50 0.94
N PHE A 15 -8.92 -64.19 0.70
CA PHE A 15 -9.84 -63.55 -0.23
C PHE A 15 -9.10 -62.58 -1.14
N THR A 16 -9.38 -62.78 -2.42
CA THR A 16 -8.60 -62.39 -3.59
C THR A 16 -9.10 -61.07 -4.15
N LEU A 17 -8.15 -60.15 -4.40
CA LEU A 17 -8.01 -59.24 -5.56
C LEU A 17 -9.21 -58.42 -6.06
N ALA A 18 -9.06 -57.09 -6.01
CA ALA A 18 -9.09 -56.26 -7.22
C ALA A 18 -8.46 -54.88 -6.98
N SER A 19 -7.41 -54.61 -7.76
CA SER A 19 -6.88 -53.29 -8.10
C SER A 19 -7.95 -52.42 -8.78
N PHE A 20 -7.98 -51.11 -8.52
CA PHE A 20 -8.05 -50.03 -9.52
C PHE A 20 -8.07 -48.66 -8.81
N GLY A 21 -7.30 -47.70 -9.35
CA GLY A 21 -7.70 -46.29 -9.34
C GLY A 21 -6.90 -45.35 -8.44
N ASP A 22 -6.01 -44.60 -9.08
CA ASP A 22 -5.47 -43.30 -8.66
C ASP A 22 -6.55 -42.38 -8.07
N GLY A 23 -6.32 -41.85 -6.87
CA GLY A 23 -7.30 -41.13 -6.05
C GLY A 23 -6.76 -39.78 -5.60
N ASP A 24 -6.87 -38.84 -6.53
CA ASP A 24 -6.84 -37.38 -6.43
C ASP A 24 -6.86 -36.78 -5.01
N ARG A 25 -5.85 -35.97 -4.68
CA ARG A 25 -5.85 -35.08 -3.53
C ARG A 25 -6.92 -34.01 -3.77
N GLY A 26 -8.10 -34.23 -3.21
CA GLY A 26 -9.26 -33.36 -3.32
C GLY A 26 -8.92 -31.87 -3.17
N VAL A 27 -8.86 -31.17 -4.30
CA VAL A 27 -8.99 -29.72 -4.34
C VAL A 27 -10.48 -29.45 -4.21
N SER A 28 -10.89 -28.91 -3.06
CA SER A 28 -12.28 -28.51 -2.84
C SER A 28 -12.74 -27.61 -4.00
N PRO A 29 -13.94 -27.82 -4.57
CA PRO A 29 -14.41 -27.02 -5.70
C PRO A 29 -14.40 -25.52 -5.33
N PRO A 30 -14.11 -24.63 -6.29
CA PRO A 30 -14.07 -23.19 -6.02
C PRO A 30 -15.42 -22.74 -5.46
N PRO A 31 -15.43 -21.79 -4.50
CA PRO A 31 -16.66 -21.35 -3.86
C PRO A 31 -17.66 -20.86 -4.92
N SER A 32 -18.90 -21.29 -4.79
CA SER A 32 -20.02 -20.87 -5.64
C SER A 32 -19.97 -19.35 -5.87
N PRO A 33 -20.27 -18.83 -7.08
CA PRO A 33 -20.23 -17.39 -7.36
C PRO A 33 -21.07 -16.56 -6.38
N PHE A 34 -22.13 -17.14 -5.81
CA PHE A 34 -22.93 -16.52 -4.75
C PHE A 34 -22.14 -16.35 -3.44
N PHE A 35 -21.42 -17.40 -3.01
CA PHE A 35 -20.57 -17.35 -1.82
C PHE A 35 -19.32 -16.49 -2.05
N SER A 36 -18.75 -16.53 -3.25
CA SER A 36 -17.63 -15.67 -3.63
C SER A 36 -18.02 -14.20 -3.62
N ALA A 37 -19.23 -13.85 -4.09
CA ALA A 37 -19.76 -12.48 -4.03
C ALA A 37 -20.05 -12.03 -2.60
N ILE A 38 -20.60 -12.91 -1.75
CA ILE A 38 -20.80 -12.62 -0.32
C ILE A 38 -19.45 -12.40 0.37
N LEU A 39 -18.49 -13.30 0.17
CA LEU A 39 -17.15 -13.15 0.74
C LEU A 39 -16.48 -11.88 0.24
N ALA A 40 -16.62 -11.52 -1.05
CA ALA A 40 -16.12 -10.28 -1.64
C ALA A 40 -16.80 -9.03 -1.08
N ALA A 41 -18.10 -9.08 -0.79
CA ALA A 41 -18.85 -7.97 -0.19
C ALA A 41 -18.46 -7.70 1.27
N PHE A 42 -17.85 -8.68 1.94
CA PHE A 42 -17.29 -8.57 3.29
C PHE A 42 -15.76 -8.67 3.30
N GLN A 43 -15.10 -8.70 2.15
CA GLN A 43 -13.67 -8.39 2.11
C GLN A 43 -13.59 -6.95 2.59
N PRO A 44 -12.79 -6.64 3.61
CA PRO A 44 -12.40 -5.27 3.83
C PRO A 44 -11.89 -4.78 2.48
N ALA A 45 -12.53 -3.77 1.90
CA ALA A 45 -11.84 -2.98 0.90
C ALA A 45 -10.48 -2.65 1.55
N ALA A 46 -9.40 -2.63 0.79
CA ALA A 46 -8.10 -2.19 1.31
C ALA A 46 -8.13 -0.66 1.58
N CYS A 47 -9.19 -0.19 2.25
CA CYS A 47 -9.26 1.05 2.97
C CYS A 47 -8.20 0.96 4.05
N ASP A 48 -7.30 1.93 4.07
CA ASP A 48 -6.36 2.02 5.18
C ASP A 48 -7.16 2.34 6.44
N ASP A 49 -6.96 1.58 7.51
CA ASP A 49 -7.53 1.85 8.83
C ASP A 49 -7.33 3.33 9.25
N ALA A 50 -6.20 3.93 8.86
CA ALA A 50 -5.91 5.33 9.15
C ALA A 50 -6.65 6.33 8.23
N GLU A 51 -6.85 6.02 6.95
CA GLU A 51 -7.60 6.87 6.02
C GLU A 51 -9.11 6.84 6.33
N GLU A 52 -9.63 5.66 6.70
CA GLU A 52 -11.02 5.51 7.12
C GLU A 52 -11.29 6.20 8.45
N ALA A 53 -10.40 6.02 9.43
CA ALA A 53 -10.49 6.73 10.71
C ALA A 53 -10.47 8.25 10.53
N TRP A 54 -9.63 8.76 9.62
CA TRP A 54 -9.63 10.18 9.27
C TRP A 54 -10.95 10.62 8.63
N HIS A 55 -11.45 9.89 7.63
CA HIS A 55 -12.72 10.22 6.98
C HIS A 55 -13.90 10.23 7.97
N SER A 56 -13.97 9.24 8.86
CA SER A 56 -14.97 9.17 9.92
C SER A 56 -14.86 10.37 10.86
N HIS A 57 -13.63 10.70 11.28
CA HIS A 57 -13.35 11.85 12.14
C HIS A 57 -13.80 13.17 11.50
N VAL A 58 -13.47 13.43 10.23
CA VAL A 58 -13.89 14.63 9.49
C VAL A 58 -15.41 14.75 9.51
N THR A 59 -16.11 13.65 9.19
CA THR A 59 -17.58 13.62 9.16
C THR A 59 -18.18 13.97 10.53
N GLN A 60 -17.64 13.39 11.59
CA GLN A 60 -18.10 13.61 12.97
C GLN A 60 -17.77 15.03 13.45
N LEU A 61 -16.58 15.54 13.10
CA LEU A 61 -16.11 16.87 13.47
C LEU A 61 -17.00 17.98 12.89
N MET A 62 -17.58 17.80 11.70
CA MET A 62 -18.48 18.81 11.12
C MET A 62 -19.74 19.02 11.96
N GLY A 63 -20.22 17.98 12.63
CA GLY A 63 -21.35 18.05 13.56
C GLY A 63 -20.96 18.41 15.00
N ASP A 64 -19.66 18.54 15.30
CA ASP A 64 -19.18 18.81 16.65
C ASP A 64 -19.58 20.22 17.11
N SER A 65 -20.13 20.33 18.32
CA SER A 65 -20.57 21.61 18.88
C SER A 65 -20.00 21.88 20.27
N ASP A 66 -19.47 20.85 20.94
CA ASP A 66 -18.90 20.93 22.28
C ASP A 66 -17.39 20.68 22.29
N GLY A 67 -16.79 20.39 21.14
CA GLY A 67 -15.36 20.16 21.00
C GLY A 67 -14.93 18.74 21.40
N SER A 68 -15.86 17.86 21.74
CA SER A 68 -15.58 16.49 22.18
C SER A 68 -14.93 15.64 21.08
N CYS A 69 -15.25 15.90 19.81
CA CYS A 69 -14.57 15.29 18.68
C CYS A 69 -13.26 16.03 18.37
N ALA A 70 -13.31 17.36 18.36
CA ALA A 70 -12.22 18.25 18.01
C ALA A 70 -10.91 17.95 18.74
N VAL A 71 -10.96 17.64 20.04
CA VAL A 71 -9.76 17.35 20.85
C VAL A 71 -8.95 16.14 20.34
N TYR A 72 -9.56 15.22 19.59
CA TYR A 72 -8.89 14.05 19.03
C TYR A 72 -8.29 14.28 17.64
N THR A 73 -8.62 15.40 16.98
CA THR A 73 -8.25 15.69 15.59
C THR A 73 -6.76 15.49 15.32
N PHE A 74 -5.93 16.04 16.21
CA PHE A 74 -4.49 15.99 16.02
C PHE A 74 -3.94 14.55 16.10
N HIS A 75 -4.50 13.73 16.99
CA HIS A 75 -4.12 12.33 17.13
C HIS A 75 -4.47 11.51 15.88
N VAL A 76 -5.70 11.69 15.37
CA VAL A 76 -6.15 11.01 14.14
C VAL A 76 -5.32 11.46 12.95
N PHE A 77 -5.11 12.77 12.79
CA PHE A 77 -4.26 13.32 11.73
C PHE A 77 -2.82 12.80 11.81
N SER A 78 -2.23 12.75 13.00
CA SER A 78 -0.86 12.23 13.19
C SER A 78 -0.74 10.78 12.75
N SER A 79 -1.76 9.96 13.04
CA SER A 79 -1.81 8.55 12.64
C SER A 79 -1.93 8.41 11.12
N LEU A 80 -2.80 9.19 10.48
CA LEU A 80 -2.90 9.29 9.03
C LEU A 80 -1.57 9.72 8.39
N PHE A 81 -0.96 10.78 8.90
CA PHE A 81 0.28 11.32 8.34
C PHE A 81 1.42 10.31 8.39
N LYS A 82 1.56 9.59 9.51
CA LYS A 82 2.54 8.48 9.65
C LYS A 82 2.27 7.36 8.65
N ASN A 83 1.00 7.01 8.43
CA ASN A 83 0.62 6.00 7.45
C ASN A 83 1.03 6.44 6.03
N ILE A 84 0.71 7.67 5.65
CA ILE A 84 1.08 8.26 4.36
C ILE A 84 2.60 8.26 4.16
N GLN A 85 3.37 8.67 5.17
CA GLN A 85 4.84 8.64 5.13
C GLN A 85 5.36 7.22 4.87
N LYS A 86 4.82 6.21 5.58
CA LYS A 86 5.21 4.82 5.41
C LYS A 86 4.89 4.31 4.00
N ARG A 87 3.69 4.58 3.49
CA ARG A 87 3.25 4.20 2.13
C ARG A 87 4.09 4.86 1.05
N PHE A 88 4.38 6.15 1.21
CA PHE A 88 5.24 6.89 0.28
C PHE A 88 6.66 6.31 0.27
N CYS A 89 7.23 6.02 1.44
CA CYS A 89 8.55 5.40 1.55
C CYS A 89 8.57 4.03 0.84
N PHE A 90 7.55 3.20 1.06
CA PHE A 90 7.42 1.92 0.37
C PHE A 90 7.33 2.08 -1.16
N LEU A 91 6.46 2.96 -1.65
CA LEU A 91 6.26 3.19 -3.08
C LEU A 91 7.53 3.70 -3.77
N THR A 92 8.22 4.65 -3.15
CA THR A 92 9.48 5.19 -3.70
C THR A 92 10.62 4.19 -3.67
N CYS A 93 10.71 3.35 -2.64
CA CYS A 93 11.67 2.24 -2.59
C CYS A 93 11.37 1.17 -3.66
N ASP A 94 10.11 0.80 -3.88
CA ASP A 94 9.69 -0.11 -4.95
C ASP A 94 10.04 0.46 -6.34
N ALA A 95 9.72 1.73 -6.57
CA ALA A 95 10.08 2.43 -7.81
C ALA A 95 11.61 2.48 -8.01
N ALA A 96 12.38 2.86 -6.98
CA ALA A 96 13.84 2.90 -7.05
C ALA A 96 14.45 1.53 -7.34
N SER A 97 13.93 0.48 -6.69
CA SER A 97 14.38 -0.91 -6.89
C SER A 97 14.13 -1.40 -8.31
N TYR A 98 13.01 -0.99 -8.91
CA TYR A 98 12.68 -1.34 -10.30
C TYR A 98 13.53 -0.59 -11.32
N LEU A 99 13.69 0.73 -11.15
CA LEU A 99 14.41 1.58 -12.10
C LEU A 99 15.93 1.38 -12.01
N GLY A 100 16.44 1.02 -10.82
CA GLY A 100 17.87 0.80 -10.54
C GLY A 100 18.76 1.96 -10.98
N ASP A 101 20.05 1.67 -11.21
CA ASP A 101 20.99 2.62 -11.82
C ASP A 101 20.85 2.72 -13.34
N ASN A 102 20.09 1.79 -13.94
CA ASN A 102 19.96 1.59 -15.39
C ASN A 102 19.31 2.78 -16.12
N LEU A 103 18.52 3.59 -15.42
CA LEU A 103 17.89 4.80 -15.95
C LEU A 103 18.61 6.06 -15.46
N ARG A 104 19.91 6.19 -15.79
CA ARG A 104 20.70 7.42 -15.56
C ARG A 104 20.66 7.91 -14.10
N GLY A 105 20.64 6.98 -13.13
CA GLY A 105 20.61 7.30 -11.70
C GLY A 105 19.29 7.88 -11.18
N ILE A 106 18.18 7.75 -11.92
CA ILE A 106 16.85 8.19 -11.47
C ILE A 106 16.44 7.49 -10.16
N GLY A 107 16.82 6.22 -9.96
CA GLY A 107 16.56 5.50 -8.71
C GLY A 107 17.10 6.23 -7.47
N ALA A 108 18.29 6.84 -7.56
CA ALA A 108 18.87 7.62 -6.47
C ALA A 108 18.06 8.88 -6.10
N LYS A 109 17.35 9.48 -7.08
CA LYS A 109 16.44 10.61 -6.83
C LYS A 109 15.20 10.17 -6.05
N PHE A 110 14.66 8.98 -6.30
CA PHE A 110 13.56 8.41 -5.52
C PHE A 110 13.98 8.11 -4.09
N VAL A 111 15.17 7.53 -3.89
CA VAL A 111 15.72 7.28 -2.54
C VAL A 111 15.93 8.58 -1.77
N SER A 112 16.50 9.60 -2.40
CA SER A 112 16.68 10.92 -1.78
C SER A 112 15.34 11.58 -1.40
N SER A 113 14.33 11.53 -2.27
CA SER A 113 12.98 12.01 -1.95
C SER A 113 12.33 11.25 -0.79
N SER A 114 12.53 9.93 -0.71
CA SER A 114 12.07 9.09 0.40
C SER A 114 12.72 9.47 1.73
N GLN A 115 14.04 9.74 1.71
CA GLN A 115 14.80 10.18 2.88
C GLN A 115 14.34 11.55 3.39
N MET A 116 14.07 12.51 2.50
CA MET A 116 13.55 13.82 2.92
C MET A 116 12.21 13.69 3.65
N LEU A 117 11.28 12.89 3.12
CA LEU A 117 9.97 12.69 3.73
C LEU A 117 10.01 11.92 5.05
N THR A 118 10.98 11.04 5.22
CA THR A 118 11.23 10.32 6.48
C THR A 118 12.05 11.12 7.48
N SER A 119 12.73 12.20 7.07
CA SER A 119 13.50 13.07 7.98
C SER A 119 12.65 14.09 8.76
N CYS A 120 11.41 14.36 8.32
CA CYS A 120 10.48 15.30 8.96
C CYS A 120 9.50 14.60 9.93
N SER A 121 9.93 13.57 10.67
CA SER A 121 9.05 12.44 11.06
C SER A 121 8.17 12.57 12.31
N GLU A 122 8.22 13.66 13.07
CA GLU A 122 7.35 13.78 14.25
C GLU A 122 6.37 14.95 14.14
N CYS A 123 5.09 14.60 14.01
CA CYS A 123 4.00 15.54 14.18
C CYS A 123 4.04 16.04 15.64
N PRO A 124 4.06 17.36 15.88
CA PRO A 124 4.22 17.91 17.23
C PRO A 124 3.05 17.48 18.12
N THR A 125 3.27 16.78 19.23
CA THR A 125 2.14 16.34 20.07
C THR A 125 1.39 17.54 20.65
N LEU A 126 0.14 17.72 20.24
CA LEU A 126 -0.73 18.82 20.68
C LEU A 126 -1.76 18.28 21.69
N PHE A 127 -1.80 18.87 22.88
CA PHE A 127 -2.86 18.62 23.85
C PHE A 127 -3.84 19.78 23.79
N VAL A 128 -5.10 19.46 23.52
CA VAL A 128 -6.17 20.44 23.39
C VAL A 128 -7.28 20.07 24.34
N ASP A 129 -7.73 21.05 25.09
CA ASP A 129 -8.90 20.95 25.96
C ASP A 129 -10.12 21.55 25.26
N ALA A 130 -11.29 20.91 25.42
CA ALA A 130 -12.52 21.31 24.77
C ALA A 130 -13.02 22.67 25.28
N GLU A 131 -12.92 22.94 26.59
CA GLU A 131 -13.32 24.24 27.15
C GLU A 131 -12.45 25.37 26.57
N THR A 132 -11.15 25.11 26.38
CA THR A 132 -10.23 26.07 25.75
C THR A 132 -10.58 26.31 24.28
N LEU A 133 -10.90 25.27 23.50
CA LEU A 133 -11.34 25.42 22.10
C LEU A 133 -12.58 26.30 21.97
N LEU A 134 -13.56 26.08 22.83
CA LEU A 134 -14.83 26.81 22.82
C LEU A 134 -14.66 28.24 23.31
N SER A 135 -14.03 28.44 24.48
CA SER A 135 -13.85 29.77 25.08
C SER A 135 -13.02 30.71 24.21
N CYS A 136 -12.08 30.16 23.43
CA CYS A 136 -11.26 30.93 22.50
C CYS A 136 -11.87 31.04 21.09
N GLY A 137 -13.04 30.44 20.82
CA GLY A 137 -13.68 30.46 19.49
C GLY A 137 -12.83 29.82 18.39
N LEU A 138 -12.12 28.74 18.73
CA LEU A 138 -11.20 28.04 17.82
C LEU A 138 -11.83 26.83 17.13
N LEU A 139 -12.95 26.32 17.63
CA LEU A 139 -13.59 25.12 17.09
C LEU A 139 -13.89 25.24 15.59
N ASP A 140 -14.53 26.33 15.16
CA ASP A 140 -14.85 26.52 13.73
C ASP A 140 -13.58 26.70 12.88
N LYS A 141 -12.55 27.37 13.42
CA LYS A 141 -11.26 27.51 12.73
C LYS A 141 -10.62 26.14 12.51
N LEU A 142 -10.65 25.27 13.52
CA LEU A 142 -10.14 23.91 13.40
C LEU A 142 -10.93 23.11 12.36
N LYS A 143 -12.26 23.24 12.31
CA LYS A 143 -13.10 22.60 11.27
C LYS A 143 -12.67 23.02 9.88
N PHE A 144 -12.48 24.32 9.63
CA PHE A 144 -12.00 24.81 8.34
C PHE A 144 -10.61 24.28 8.00
N SER A 145 -9.67 24.28 8.95
CA SER A 145 -8.34 23.70 8.74
C SER A 145 -8.39 22.20 8.43
N VAL A 146 -9.30 21.45 9.04
CA VAL A 146 -9.48 20.02 8.77
C VAL A 146 -10.05 19.77 7.37
N LEU A 147 -10.98 20.60 6.90
CA LEU A 147 -11.48 20.52 5.52
C LEU A 147 -10.37 20.83 4.50
N GLU A 148 -9.52 21.81 4.78
CA GLU A 148 -8.35 22.10 3.93
C GLU A 148 -7.38 20.91 3.90
N LEU A 149 -7.12 20.29 5.05
CA LEU A 149 -6.32 19.04 5.13
C LEU A 149 -6.95 17.89 4.34
N GLN A 150 -8.28 17.76 4.35
CA GLN A 150 -8.98 16.77 3.54
C GLN A 150 -8.74 17.01 2.04
N GLU A 151 -8.80 18.26 1.57
CA GLU A 151 -8.52 18.60 0.17
C GLU A 151 -7.06 18.28 -0.23
N TYR A 152 -6.10 18.53 0.67
CA TYR A 152 -4.71 18.14 0.46
C TYR A 152 -4.56 16.62 0.37
N LEU A 153 -5.27 15.86 1.20
CA LEU A 153 -5.27 14.40 1.17
C LEU A 153 -5.82 13.87 -0.16
N ASP A 154 -6.94 14.43 -0.63
CA ASP A 154 -7.56 14.02 -1.89
C ASP A 154 -6.63 14.28 -3.08
N THR A 155 -5.97 15.45 -3.08
CA THR A 155 -4.96 15.80 -4.09
C THR A 155 -3.77 14.84 -4.05
N TYR A 156 -3.27 14.52 -2.86
CA TYR A 156 -2.20 13.54 -2.68
C TYR A 156 -2.62 12.17 -3.22
N ASN A 157 -3.80 11.69 -2.86
CA ASN A 157 -4.31 10.38 -3.27
C ASN A 157 -4.47 10.29 -4.80
N SER A 158 -5.00 11.33 -5.45
CA SER A 158 -5.07 11.41 -6.91
C SER A 158 -3.69 11.27 -7.57
N ARG A 159 -2.68 11.99 -7.05
CA ARG A 159 -1.29 11.92 -7.57
C ARG A 159 -0.62 10.57 -7.29
N LYS A 160 -0.90 9.97 -6.12
CA LYS A 160 -0.41 8.64 -5.74
C LYS A 160 -0.92 7.59 -6.71
N GLU A 161 -2.23 7.57 -7.00
CA GLU A 161 -2.83 6.62 -7.94
C GLU A 161 -2.26 6.79 -9.36
N ALA A 162 -2.10 8.02 -9.84
CA ALA A 162 -1.46 8.28 -11.13
C ALA A 162 -0.02 7.75 -11.19
N THR A 163 0.74 7.88 -10.10
CA THR A 163 2.11 7.37 -9.99
C THR A 163 2.15 5.85 -9.98
N LEU A 164 1.24 5.20 -9.25
CA LEU A 164 1.09 3.74 -9.22
C LEU A 164 0.77 3.19 -10.60
N ALA A 165 -0.19 3.81 -11.31
CA ALA A 165 -0.56 3.42 -12.67
C ALA A 165 0.61 3.59 -13.65
N TRP A 166 1.35 4.70 -13.55
CA TRP A 166 2.56 4.92 -14.34
C TRP A 166 3.62 3.85 -14.10
N LEU A 167 3.92 3.54 -12.83
CA LEU A 167 4.93 2.53 -12.49
C LEU A 167 4.52 1.13 -12.97
N ALA A 168 3.24 0.77 -12.81
CA ALA A 168 2.70 -0.47 -13.32
C ALA A 168 2.84 -0.57 -14.85
N ASN A 169 2.55 0.51 -15.58
CA ASN A 169 2.70 0.56 -17.04
C ASN A 169 4.17 0.43 -17.48
N CYS A 170 5.11 1.06 -16.76
CA CYS A 170 6.54 0.86 -16.99
C CYS A 170 6.94 -0.60 -16.75
N LYS A 171 6.50 -1.21 -15.64
CA LYS A 171 6.73 -2.62 -15.33
C LYS A 171 6.22 -3.53 -16.46
N ALA A 172 5.01 -3.30 -16.96
CA ALA A 172 4.44 -4.09 -18.06
C ALA A 172 5.18 -3.91 -19.39
N THR A 173 5.60 -2.68 -19.72
CA THR A 173 6.26 -2.36 -21.01
C THR A 173 7.67 -2.95 -21.08
N PHE A 174 8.43 -2.93 -19.98
CA PHE A 174 9.82 -3.39 -19.96
C PHE A 174 10.01 -4.81 -19.40
N ALA A 175 8.96 -5.49 -18.94
CA ALA A 175 9.01 -6.90 -18.50
C ALA A 175 9.43 -7.89 -19.61
N GLY A 176 9.43 -7.46 -20.88
CA GLY A 176 9.76 -8.28 -22.05
C GLY A 176 11.19 -8.19 -22.61
N GLY A 177 12.11 -7.40 -22.03
CA GLY A 177 13.42 -7.23 -22.67
C GLY A 177 14.54 -6.71 -21.78
N SER A 178 15.30 -7.64 -21.20
CA SER A 178 16.75 -7.50 -21.01
C SER A 178 17.39 -8.88 -20.73
N ARG A 179 17.31 -9.78 -21.70
CA ARG A 179 18.44 -10.70 -21.97
C ARG A 179 19.13 -10.10 -23.19
N ASP A 180 20.22 -9.41 -22.92
CA ASP A 180 21.13 -8.80 -23.91
C ASP A 180 20.63 -7.49 -24.55
N GLY A 181 21.32 -6.38 -24.23
CA GLY A 181 20.94 -5.06 -24.70
C GLY A 181 21.57 -3.95 -23.88
N VAL A 182 22.90 -3.83 -23.97
CA VAL A 182 23.62 -2.63 -23.55
C VAL A 182 22.90 -1.41 -24.15
N ILE A 183 22.39 -0.49 -23.33
CA ILE A 183 22.00 0.83 -23.81
C ILE A 183 23.31 1.58 -24.11
N THR A 184 23.91 1.33 -25.28
CA THR A 184 24.94 2.21 -25.80
C THR A 184 24.25 3.40 -26.44
N CYS A 185 24.10 4.49 -25.71
CA CYS A 185 23.93 5.79 -26.35
C CYS A 185 25.24 6.12 -27.07
N GLN A 186 25.31 5.82 -28.37
CA GLN A 186 26.37 6.34 -29.23
C GLN A 186 26.14 7.86 -29.42
N PRO A 187 27.16 8.71 -29.24
CA PRO A 187 27.06 10.13 -29.56
C PRO A 187 27.23 10.29 -31.07
N GLY A 188 26.13 10.50 -31.77
CA GLY A 188 26.11 10.82 -33.20
C GLY A 188 25.27 12.06 -33.43
N ASP A 189 25.92 13.09 -33.94
CA ASP A 189 25.42 14.43 -34.19
C ASP A 189 24.03 14.46 -34.85
N SER A 190 23.12 15.26 -34.29
CA SER A 190 21.98 15.79 -35.01
C SER A 190 21.60 17.13 -34.39
N GLU A 191 21.84 18.18 -35.18
CA GLU A 191 21.53 19.57 -34.90
C GLU A 191 20.06 19.80 -34.55
N GLU A 192 19.88 20.63 -33.51
CA GLU A 192 18.89 21.69 -33.36
C GLU A 192 17.43 21.46 -33.83
N LYS A 193 16.52 21.38 -32.85
CA LYS A 193 15.39 22.31 -32.81
C LYS A 193 14.92 22.52 -31.38
N GLY A 194 15.16 23.73 -30.86
CA GLY A 194 14.70 24.15 -29.56
C GLY A 194 13.18 24.09 -29.45
N THR A 195 12.69 23.36 -28.46
CA THR A 195 11.35 23.53 -27.91
C THR A 195 11.48 23.96 -26.46
N GLU A 196 11.40 25.27 -26.28
CA GLU A 196 11.27 25.95 -25.00
C GLU A 196 10.00 25.44 -24.29
N ILE A 197 10.15 24.55 -23.31
CA ILE A 197 9.05 24.20 -22.41
C ILE A 197 9.02 25.26 -21.31
N ARG A 198 8.21 26.28 -21.54
CA ARG A 198 7.86 27.31 -20.56
C ARG A 198 6.97 26.66 -19.49
N LEU A 199 7.55 26.29 -18.34
CA LEU A 199 6.78 25.97 -17.14
C LEU A 199 6.14 27.27 -16.63
N GLY A 200 4.87 27.47 -16.98
CA GLY A 200 4.00 28.40 -16.28
C GLY A 200 3.51 27.76 -14.99
N LEU A 201 4.02 28.23 -13.86
CA LEU A 201 3.30 28.18 -12.59
C LEU A 201 1.96 28.91 -12.77
N LEU A 202 0.87 28.24 -12.41
CA LEU A 202 -0.27 28.74 -11.63
C LEU A 202 -1.10 27.54 -11.18
#